data_AF-A0A1M7UQP9-F1
#
_entry.id   AF-A0A1M7UQP9-F1
#
_cell.length_a   1.000
_cell.length_b   1.000
_cell.length_c   1.000
_cell.angle_alpha   90.00
_cell.angle_beta   90.00
_cell.angle_gamma   90.00
#
_symmetry.space_group_name_H-M   'P 1'
#
loop_
_entity.id
_entity.type
_entity.pdbx_description
1 polymer ?
#
loop_
_entity_poly.entity_id
_entity_poly.type
_entity_poly.pdbx_seq_one_letter_code
_entity_poly.pdbx_strand_id
1 'polypeptide(L)'
;MTEVAPIKTPSLEGKRLSFALAEDRLAHYPEFRDFFVRTFDLDRKGLSEPGYVRAPSGNAYALIFIGRSGTPFPSGLEIHAIVDAIEPIDGDVLDRDLWSILRWMIDGVGVPWTVEDFDRTGRLYRVPAAPSG
;
A
#
# COMPACT_ATOMS: atom_id res chain seq x y z
N MET A 1 14.44 -4.68 -11.61
CA MET A 1 13.87 -4.21 -10.33
C MET A 1 12.64 -5.06 -10.08
N THR A 2 12.55 -5.73 -8.94
CA THR A 2 11.40 -6.59 -8.63
C THR A 2 10.20 -5.71 -8.32
N GLU A 3 9.05 -5.99 -8.95
CA GLU A 3 7.80 -5.25 -8.70
C GLU A 3 7.24 -5.53 -7.30
N VAL A 4 6.32 -4.67 -6.84
CA VAL A 4 5.57 -4.91 -5.60
C VAL A 4 4.75 -6.19 -5.76
N ALA A 5 4.85 -7.08 -4.79
CA ALA A 5 4.16 -8.36 -4.83
C ALA A 5 3.44 -8.65 -3.51
N PRO A 6 2.18 -9.13 -3.55
CA PRO A 6 1.54 -9.71 -2.38
C PRO A 6 2.37 -10.87 -1.84
N ILE A 7 2.52 -10.94 -0.53
CA ILE A 7 3.20 -12.03 0.16
C ILE A 7 2.29 -12.65 1.22
N LYS A 8 2.60 -13.88 1.62
CA LYS A 8 2.01 -14.46 2.84
C LYS A 8 2.50 -13.69 4.06
N THR A 9 1.78 -13.84 5.17
CA THR A 9 2.16 -13.29 6.48
C THR A 9 3.64 -13.55 6.77
N PRO A 10 4.47 -12.50 6.86
CA PRO A 10 5.88 -12.66 7.23
C PRO A 10 6.00 -12.99 8.71
N SER A 11 7.18 -13.45 9.16
CA SER A 11 7.45 -13.50 10.59
C SER A 11 7.45 -12.09 11.17
N LEU A 12 6.69 -11.89 12.25
CA LEU A 12 6.61 -10.63 12.99
C LEU A 12 7.38 -10.66 14.31
N GLU A 13 8.05 -11.78 14.62
CA GLU A 13 8.87 -11.89 15.82
C GLU A 13 10.03 -10.87 15.77
N GLY A 14 10.15 -10.06 16.83
CA GLY A 14 11.16 -9.00 16.90
C GLY A 14 10.91 -7.81 15.96
N LYS A 15 9.76 -7.74 15.28
CA LYS A 15 9.38 -6.64 14.38
C LYS A 15 8.43 -5.66 15.06
N ARG A 16 8.38 -4.44 14.54
CA ARG A 16 7.36 -3.43 14.84
C ARG A 16 6.74 -2.93 13.55
N LEU A 17 5.53 -2.40 13.67
CA LEU A 17 4.87 -1.67 12.59
C LEU A 17 5.22 -0.19 12.69
N SER A 18 5.74 0.37 11.60
CA SER A 18 6.02 1.80 11.47
C SER A 18 5.06 2.40 10.46
N PHE A 19 4.23 3.33 10.92
CA PHE A 19 3.25 4.02 10.09
C PHE A 19 3.91 4.69 8.88
N ALA A 20 3.30 4.54 7.70
CA ALA A 20 3.75 5.15 6.45
C ALA A 20 2.66 6.06 5.85
N LEU A 21 1.43 5.56 5.72
CA LEU A 21 0.33 6.29 5.08
C LEU A 21 -1.03 5.83 5.62
N ALA A 22 -2.00 6.75 5.69
CA ALA A 22 -3.40 6.45 5.90
C ALA A 22 -4.24 7.07 4.78
N GLU A 23 -5.21 6.32 4.25
CA GLU A 23 -6.26 6.77 3.35
C GLU A 23 -7.62 6.45 3.99
N ASP A 24 -8.36 7.49 4.36
CA ASP A 24 -9.61 7.36 5.10
C ASP A 24 -10.84 7.11 4.22
N ARG A 25 -10.75 7.37 2.93
CA ARG A 25 -11.87 7.30 1.98
C ARG A 25 -11.50 6.46 0.78
N LEU A 26 -10.94 5.28 1.03
CA LEU A 26 -10.55 4.34 -0.01
C LEU A 26 -11.71 3.99 -0.95
N ALA A 27 -12.93 3.90 -0.41
CA ALA A 27 -14.14 3.62 -1.17
C ALA A 27 -14.78 4.86 -1.83
N HIS A 28 -14.12 6.03 -1.82
CA HIS A 28 -14.58 7.20 -2.58
C HIS A 28 -14.68 6.88 -4.08
N TYR A 29 -13.72 6.09 -4.56
CA TYR A 29 -13.71 5.47 -5.88
C TYR A 29 -13.80 3.94 -5.69
N PRO A 30 -14.95 3.31 -6.03
CA PRO A 30 -15.19 1.89 -5.76
C PRO A 30 -14.12 0.94 -6.33
N GLU A 31 -13.50 1.29 -7.44
CA GLU A 31 -12.50 0.49 -8.12
C GLU A 31 -11.23 0.25 -7.28
N PHE A 32 -10.84 1.21 -6.42
CA PHE A 32 -9.73 1.05 -5.48
C PHE A 32 -10.08 0.05 -4.37
N ARG A 33 -11.27 0.17 -3.81
CA ARG A 33 -11.80 -0.82 -2.86
C ARG A 33 -11.79 -2.21 -3.49
N ASP A 34 -12.35 -2.35 -4.69
CA ASP A 34 -12.50 -3.63 -5.36
C ASP A 34 -11.15 -4.26 -5.69
N PHE A 35 -10.14 -3.45 -6.03
CA PHE A 35 -8.76 -3.93 -6.18
C PHE A 35 -8.25 -4.61 -4.91
N PHE A 36 -8.40 -3.99 -3.74
CA PHE A 36 -7.93 -4.58 -2.48
C PHE A 36 -8.76 -5.80 -2.07
N VAL A 37 -10.09 -5.77 -2.27
CA VAL A 37 -10.96 -6.92 -1.99
C VAL A 37 -10.52 -8.15 -2.78
N ARG A 38 -10.29 -8.00 -4.08
CA ARG A 38 -9.83 -9.10 -4.94
C ARG A 38 -8.41 -9.56 -4.58
N THR A 39 -7.49 -8.61 -4.39
CA THR A 39 -6.06 -8.90 -4.18
C THR A 39 -5.82 -9.66 -2.88
N PHE A 40 -6.56 -9.33 -1.82
CA PHE A 40 -6.36 -9.91 -0.49
C PHE A 40 -7.48 -10.84 -0.05
N ASP A 41 -8.43 -11.18 -0.93
CA ASP A 41 -9.55 -12.09 -0.63
C ASP A 41 -10.36 -11.62 0.60
N LEU A 42 -10.65 -10.31 0.63
CA LEU A 42 -11.26 -9.66 1.79
C LEU A 42 -12.73 -10.04 2.00
N ASP A 43 -13.43 -10.54 0.98
CA ASP A 43 -14.79 -11.05 1.14
C ASP A 43 -14.82 -12.30 2.04
N ARG A 44 -13.75 -13.11 2.01
CA ARG A 44 -13.63 -14.31 2.86
C ARG A 44 -12.92 -14.01 4.18
N LYS A 45 -11.85 -13.22 4.14
CA LYS A 45 -10.99 -12.96 5.32
C LYS A 45 -11.49 -11.79 6.17
N GLY A 46 -12.18 -10.83 5.59
CA GLY A 46 -12.63 -9.63 6.28
C GLY A 46 -11.49 -8.91 7.00
N LEU A 47 -11.63 -8.78 8.33
CA LEU A 47 -10.67 -8.12 9.22
C LEU A 47 -9.74 -9.12 9.95
N SER A 48 -9.73 -10.40 9.59
CA SER A 48 -8.99 -11.42 10.35
C SER A 48 -7.48 -11.28 10.24
N GLU A 49 -6.98 -10.73 9.13
CA GLU A 49 -5.55 -10.49 8.90
C GLU A 49 -5.31 -9.29 7.99
N PRO A 50 -4.18 -8.57 8.14
CA PRO A 50 -3.75 -7.57 7.17
C PRO A 50 -3.42 -8.20 5.80
N GLY A 51 -3.44 -7.35 4.77
CA GLY A 51 -2.72 -7.66 3.54
C GLY A 51 -1.22 -7.46 3.75
N TYR A 52 -0.37 -8.24 3.08
CA TYR A 52 1.07 -8.03 3.11
C TYR A 52 1.64 -7.93 1.70
N VAL A 53 2.54 -6.98 1.50
CA VAL A 53 3.28 -6.82 0.24
C VAL A 53 4.77 -6.71 0.51
N ARG A 54 5.58 -7.14 -0.47
CA ARG A 54 7.01 -6.85 -0.51
C ARG A 54 7.28 -5.78 -1.55
N ALA A 55 8.01 -4.74 -1.15
CA ALA A 55 8.40 -3.64 -2.02
C ALA A 55 9.76 -3.91 -2.71
N PRO A 56 10.15 -3.11 -3.73
CA PRO A 56 11.38 -3.33 -4.49
C PRO A 56 12.67 -3.28 -3.65
N SER A 57 12.68 -2.54 -2.53
CA SER A 57 13.80 -2.54 -1.59
C SER A 57 14.02 -3.89 -0.88
N GLY A 58 13.02 -4.78 -0.93
CA GLY A 58 12.96 -6.01 -0.13
C GLY A 58 12.17 -5.86 1.17
N ASN A 59 11.82 -4.65 1.58
CA ASN A 59 11.00 -4.40 2.77
C ASN A 59 9.59 -4.98 2.64
N ALA A 60 9.04 -5.42 3.76
CA ALA A 60 7.66 -5.89 3.85
C ALA A 60 6.76 -4.80 4.45
N TYR A 61 5.54 -4.70 3.94
CA TYR A 61 4.54 -3.74 4.40
C TYR A 61 3.25 -4.47 4.75
N ALA A 62 2.62 -4.05 5.85
CA ALA A 62 1.29 -4.44 6.24
C ALA A 62 0.27 -3.41 5.74
N LEU A 63 -0.75 -3.88 5.06
CA LEU A 63 -1.92 -3.14 4.60
C LEU A 63 -3.07 -3.47 5.55
N ILE A 64 -3.39 -2.54 6.45
CA ILE A 64 -4.43 -2.69 7.46
C ILE A 64 -5.72 -2.07 6.92
N PHE A 65 -6.74 -2.89 6.76
CA PHE A 65 -8.02 -2.49 6.19
C PHE A 65 -8.99 -1.99 7.27
N ILE A 66 -9.58 -0.81 7.06
CA ILE A 66 -10.47 -0.16 8.03
C ILE A 66 -11.93 -0.36 7.62
N GLY A 67 -12.73 -0.95 8.51
CA GLY A 67 -14.19 -0.98 8.40
C GLY A 67 -14.84 0.15 9.18
N ARG A 68 -15.87 0.79 8.59
CA ARG A 68 -16.73 1.76 9.28
C ARG A 68 -18.18 1.39 9.10
N SER A 69 -18.96 1.52 10.17
CA SER A 69 -20.39 1.21 10.15
C SER A 69 -21.11 2.06 9.10
N GLY A 70 -22.01 1.44 8.33
CA GLY A 70 -22.76 2.12 7.27
C GLY A 70 -21.97 2.37 5.97
N THR A 71 -20.74 1.87 5.85
CA THR A 71 -19.93 1.99 4.63
C THR A 71 -19.48 0.62 4.11
N PRO A 72 -19.32 0.45 2.77
CA PRO A 72 -18.72 -0.77 2.22
C PRO A 72 -17.29 -0.99 2.76
N PHE A 73 -16.97 -2.24 3.11
CA PHE A 73 -15.62 -2.64 3.54
C PHE A 73 -14.74 -3.01 2.34
N PRO A 74 -13.45 -2.64 2.32
CA PRO A 74 -12.78 -1.67 3.20
C PRO A 74 -13.18 -0.23 2.89
N SER A 75 -13.34 0.56 3.96
CA SER A 75 -13.65 1.99 3.89
C SER A 75 -12.39 2.86 3.92
N GLY A 76 -11.30 2.34 4.47
CA GLY A 76 -10.00 2.98 4.54
C GLY A 76 -8.86 1.96 4.57
N LEU A 77 -7.63 2.47 4.47
CA LEU A 77 -6.39 1.69 4.42
C LEU A 77 -5.31 2.41 5.22
N GLU A 78 -4.59 1.67 6.06
CA GLU A 78 -3.29 2.10 6.57
C GLU A 78 -2.19 1.23 6.00
N ILE A 79 -1.07 1.84 5.65
CA ILE A 79 0.15 1.17 5.20
C ILE A 79 1.20 1.35 6.29
N HIS A 80 1.77 0.24 6.75
CA HIS A 80 2.81 0.20 7.76
C HIS A 80 4.01 -0.58 7.26
N ALA A 81 5.21 -0.02 7.37
CA ALA A 81 6.44 -0.77 7.16
C ALA A 81 6.66 -1.76 8.32
N ILE A 82 7.06 -2.99 8.01
CA ILE A 82 7.46 -3.99 9.00
C ILE A 82 8.98 -3.87 9.19
N VAL A 83 9.39 -3.31 10.31
CA VAL A 83 10.81 -3.01 10.59
C VAL A 83 11.29 -3.74 11.84
N ASP A 84 12.59 -3.94 11.95
CA ASP A 84 13.18 -4.44 13.20
C ASP A 84 12.88 -3.50 14.37
N ALA A 85 12.58 -4.06 15.55
CA ALA A 85 12.02 -3.32 16.67
C ALA A 85 12.86 -2.11 17.11
N ILE A 86 14.18 -2.15 16.92
CA ILE A 86 15.12 -1.11 17.37
C ILE A 86 15.72 -0.28 16.23
N GLU A 87 15.53 -0.68 14.97
CA GLU A 87 16.15 0.02 13.84
C GLU A 87 15.30 1.22 13.39
N PRO A 88 15.93 2.37 13.10
CA PRO A 88 15.26 3.47 12.45
C PRO A 88 14.88 3.09 11.02
N ILE A 89 13.80 3.70 10.53
CA ILE A 89 13.42 3.55 9.13
C ILE A 89 14.23 4.52 8.28
N ASP A 90 14.75 4.03 7.15
CA ASP A 90 15.33 4.89 6.12
C ASP A 90 14.18 5.58 5.36
N GLY A 91 14.07 6.91 5.53
CA GLY A 91 13.00 7.70 4.93
C GLY A 91 13.02 7.70 3.40
N ASP A 92 14.20 7.73 2.78
CA ASP A 92 14.33 7.73 1.32
C ASP A 92 13.96 6.37 0.73
N VAL A 93 14.23 5.28 1.46
CA VAL A 93 13.74 3.94 1.10
C VAL A 93 12.23 3.85 1.29
N LEU A 94 11.70 4.34 2.41
CA LEU A 94 10.27 4.34 2.69
C LEU A 94 9.47 5.06 1.61
N ASP A 95 9.90 6.26 1.21
CA ASP A 95 9.22 7.06 0.19
C ASP A 95 9.21 6.36 -1.17
N ARG A 96 10.33 5.73 -1.57
CA ARG A 96 10.44 4.98 -2.83
C ARG A 96 9.57 3.72 -2.83
N ASP A 97 9.54 2.99 -1.73
CA ASP A 97 8.70 1.81 -1.58
C ASP A 97 7.22 2.19 -1.56
N LEU A 98 6.84 3.25 -0.84
CA LEU A 98 5.48 3.76 -0.80
C LEU A 98 5.03 4.19 -2.20
N TRP A 99 5.87 4.93 -2.94
CA TRP A 99 5.58 5.28 -4.33
C TRP A 99 5.35 4.04 -5.18
N SER A 100 6.18 3.01 -5.01
CA SER A 100 6.06 1.75 -5.74
C SER A 100 4.77 1.00 -5.40
N ILE A 101 4.35 1.00 -4.14
CA ILE A 101 3.08 0.40 -3.67
C ILE A 101 1.88 1.14 -4.27
N LEU A 102 1.92 2.48 -4.30
CA LEU A 102 0.87 3.28 -4.92
C LEU A 102 0.80 3.05 -6.44
N ARG A 103 1.94 2.96 -7.13
CA ARG A 103 1.98 2.60 -8.56
C ARG A 103 1.37 1.22 -8.82
N TRP A 104 1.72 0.23 -8.00
CA TRP A 104 1.18 -1.12 -8.10
C TRP A 104 -0.35 -1.14 -7.91
N MET A 105 -0.85 -0.37 -6.95
CA MET A 105 -2.28 -0.19 -6.75
C MET A 105 -2.94 0.47 -7.98
N ILE A 106 -2.37 1.55 -8.50
CA ILE A 106 -2.91 2.27 -9.67
C ILE A 106 -2.95 1.36 -10.91
N ASP A 107 -1.88 0.61 -11.15
CA ASP A 107 -1.81 -0.35 -12.25
C ASP A 107 -2.88 -1.45 -12.11
N GLY A 108 -3.04 -1.99 -10.89
CA GLY A 108 -4.02 -3.04 -10.61
C GLY A 108 -5.48 -2.57 -10.60
N VAL A 109 -5.73 -1.27 -10.35
CA VAL A 109 -7.05 -0.64 -10.53
C VAL A 109 -7.35 -0.46 -12.02
N GLY A 110 -6.39 0.04 -12.79
CA GLY A 110 -6.50 0.24 -14.24
C GLY A 110 -7.32 1.48 -14.65
N VAL A 111 -7.62 1.55 -15.96
CA VAL A 111 -8.28 2.70 -16.61
C VAL A 111 -9.58 3.11 -15.87
N PRO A 112 -9.80 4.41 -15.60
CA PRO A 112 -9.09 5.58 -16.14
C PRO A 112 -7.79 5.95 -15.42
N TRP A 113 -7.41 5.21 -14.38
CA TRP A 113 -6.20 5.49 -13.60
C TRP A 113 -4.98 4.88 -14.28
N THR A 114 -4.00 5.72 -14.61
CA THR A 114 -2.76 5.24 -15.25
C THR A 114 -1.56 5.55 -14.36
N VAL A 115 -0.59 4.64 -14.36
CA VAL A 115 0.70 4.86 -13.68
C VAL A 115 1.40 6.10 -14.24
N GLU A 116 1.24 6.37 -15.53
CA GLU A 116 1.81 7.55 -16.18
C GLU A 116 1.24 8.86 -15.59
N ASP A 117 -0.09 8.96 -15.44
CA ASP A 117 -0.73 10.14 -14.86
C ASP A 117 -0.38 10.30 -13.37
N PHE A 118 -0.26 9.18 -12.64
CA PHE A 118 0.22 9.19 -11.26
C PHE A 118 1.66 9.70 -11.16
N ASP A 119 2.59 9.18 -11.96
CA ASP A 119 3.97 9.64 -12.03
C ASP A 119 4.09 11.11 -12.45
N ARG A 120 3.29 11.52 -13.44
CA ARG A 120 3.23 12.92 -13.90
C ARG A 120 2.77 13.84 -12.78
N THR A 121 1.75 13.42 -12.03
CA THR A 121 1.25 14.14 -10.85
C THR A 121 2.33 14.26 -9.78
N GLY A 122 3.03 13.16 -9.48
CA GLY A 122 4.18 13.15 -8.56
C GLY A 122 5.26 14.17 -8.92
N ARG A 123 5.63 14.22 -10.20
CA ARG A 123 6.59 15.22 -10.71
C ARG A 123 6.08 16.65 -10.58
N LEU A 124 4.81 16.90 -10.90
CA LEU A 124 4.19 18.23 -10.77
C LEU A 124 4.27 18.74 -9.33
N TYR A 125 4.03 17.87 -8.36
CA TYR A 125 4.13 18.18 -6.93
C TYR A 125 5.55 18.02 -6.34
N ARG A 126 6.55 17.71 -7.19
CA ARG A 126 7.95 17.53 -6.79
C ARG A 126 8.14 16.46 -5.71
N VAL A 127 7.39 15.37 -5.79
CA VAL A 127 7.57 14.21 -4.90
C VAL A 127 8.93 13.57 -5.21
N PRO A 128 9.86 13.45 -4.24
CA PRO A 128 11.21 12.94 -4.49
C PRO A 128 11.26 11.51 -5.04
N ALA A 129 10.30 10.68 -4.65
CA ALA A 129 10.20 9.28 -5.09
C ALA A 129 9.59 9.10 -6.49
N ALA A 130 9.02 10.15 -7.08
CA ALA A 130 8.47 10.08 -8.43
C ALA A 130 9.61 9.89 -9.46
N PRO A 131 9.46 9.03 -10.47
CA PRO A 131 10.51 8.82 -11.46
C PRO A 131 10.83 10.10 -12.21
N SER A 132 12.13 10.38 -12.32
CA SER A 132 12.68 11.31 -13.30
C SER A 132 12.30 10.81 -14.69
N GLY A 133 11.63 11.65 -15.48
CA GLY A 133 11.22 11.32 -16.84
C GLY A 133 12.38 11.18 -17.82
#